data_AF-A0A969R4H0-F1
#
_entry.id   AF-A0A969R4H0-F1
#
_cell.length_a   1.000
_cell.length_b   1.000
_cell.length_c   1.000
_cell.angle_alpha   90.00
_cell.angle_beta   90.00
_cell.angle_gamma   90.00
#
_symmetry.space_group_name_H-M   'P 1'
#
loop_
_entity.id
_entity.type
_entity.pdbx_description
1 polymer ?
#
loop_
_entity_poly.entity_id
_entity_poly.type
_entity_poly.pdbx_seq_one_letter_code
_entity_poly.pdbx_strand_id
1 'polypeptide(L)'
;MRHVLLRSLLTSSLSFALASGGGLGHLAIAATPETAPPQLKEALTKIDAASNRKNVQEVLQFYSPNFSHSDGLTRQTLEQSLAQLWKQYPNINYRTELKSWQTDSRGLQAETVTYITGTQTVNGQPSKLTSTLQARQRFEGQKIVQQEILAERSQITSGENPPQVQISLPAQVRVGQEFSFDAIVQEPLGRDLLLGSVLEEPVKPTGYLNPTTIDLELLTSGGIFKVGRAPNTPNNHWISAVLVRHGGMTMVTQRLRVVGNTGNIRGSLK
;
A
#
# COMPACT_ATOMS: atom_id res chain seq x y z
N MET A 1 44.37 49.07 17.46
CA MET A 1 43.50 48.08 18.12
C MET A 1 43.97 46.69 17.71
N ARG A 2 44.83 46.07 18.53
CA ARG A 2 44.56 44.82 19.29
C ARG A 2 43.99 43.71 18.40
N HIS A 3 44.85 42.82 17.89
CA HIS A 3 45.10 41.42 18.36
C HIS A 3 43.90 40.50 18.02
N VAL A 4 44.02 39.27 17.51
CA VAL A 4 44.87 38.14 17.90
C VAL A 4 44.88 37.11 16.75
N LEU A 5 46.05 36.57 16.41
CA LEU A 5 46.24 35.26 15.77
C LEU A 5 46.08 34.16 16.83
N LEU A 6 45.36 33.07 16.57
CA LEU A 6 45.48 31.85 17.39
C LEU A 6 45.56 30.59 16.53
N ARG A 7 46.73 29.95 16.64
CA ARG A 7 47.04 28.58 16.22
C ARG A 7 46.54 27.59 17.30
N SER A 8 46.10 26.41 16.89
CA SER A 8 46.11 25.16 17.67
C SER A 8 46.02 24.01 16.65
N LEU A 9 47.05 23.21 16.33
CA LEU A 9 47.79 22.17 17.06
C LEU A 9 46.93 21.01 17.62
N LEU A 10 47.02 19.90 16.89
CA LEU A 10 46.97 18.47 17.27
C LEU A 10 46.18 18.06 18.52
N THR A 11 45.34 17.03 18.35
CA THR A 11 45.54 15.74 19.05
C THR A 11 44.82 14.63 18.32
N SER A 12 45.59 13.66 17.84
CA SER A 12 45.13 12.35 17.41
C SER A 12 44.67 11.57 18.64
N SER A 13 43.46 11.01 18.60
CA SER A 13 43.04 9.97 19.53
C SER A 13 42.81 8.69 18.73
N LEU A 14 43.85 7.87 18.70
CA LEU A 14 43.79 6.49 18.26
C LEU A 14 43.18 5.67 19.41
N SER A 15 41.88 5.38 19.34
CA SER A 15 41.25 4.45 20.28
C SER A 15 41.29 3.05 19.71
N PHE A 16 42.25 2.26 20.19
CA PHE A 16 42.34 0.83 20.03
C PHE A 16 41.33 0.19 21.00
N ALA A 17 40.19 -0.29 20.50
CA ALA A 17 39.27 -1.09 21.30
C ALA A 17 39.47 -2.57 20.97
N LEU A 18 39.88 -3.32 21.99
CA LEU A 18 40.10 -4.75 21.97
C LEU A 18 38.86 -5.53 21.51
N ALA A 19 39.12 -6.54 20.68
CA ALA A 19 38.20 -7.61 20.35
C ALA A 19 37.76 -8.36 21.62
N SER A 20 36.45 -8.43 21.84
CA SER A 20 35.83 -9.47 22.65
C SER A 20 34.83 -10.21 21.76
N GLY A 21 35.13 -11.49 21.53
CA GLY A 21 34.26 -12.41 20.80
C GLY A 21 32.97 -12.63 21.58
N GLY A 22 31.86 -12.36 20.92
CA GLY A 22 30.54 -12.77 21.34
C GLY A 22 29.73 -13.04 20.08
N GLY A 23 29.36 -14.30 19.87
CA GLY A 23 28.45 -14.70 18.80
C GLY A 23 27.08 -14.09 19.04
N LEU A 24 26.91 -12.83 18.64
CA LEU A 24 25.62 -12.18 18.55
C LEU A 24 25.05 -12.58 17.20
N GLY A 25 24.07 -13.49 17.20
CA GLY A 25 23.20 -13.65 16.06
C GLY A 25 22.67 -12.28 15.70
N HIS A 26 23.09 -11.75 14.54
CA HIS A 26 22.60 -10.49 14.03
C HIS A 26 21.08 -10.61 13.90
N LEU A 27 20.35 -10.07 14.87
CA LEU A 27 18.98 -9.66 14.61
C LEU A 27 19.12 -8.59 13.53
N ALA A 28 18.88 -8.98 12.28
CA ALA A 28 18.87 -8.05 11.16
C ALA A 28 17.74 -7.05 11.42
N ILE A 29 18.11 -5.89 11.94
CA ILE A 29 17.22 -4.73 12.07
C ILE A 29 17.17 -4.11 10.68
N ALA A 30 15.96 -3.95 10.13
CA ALA A 30 15.78 -3.27 8.86
C ALA A 30 16.35 -1.85 8.94
N ALA A 31 17.20 -1.50 7.98
CA ALA A 31 17.86 -0.22 7.89
C ALA A 31 16.91 0.87 7.37
N THR A 32 17.23 2.12 7.71
CA THR A 32 16.40 3.27 7.36
C THR A 32 16.61 3.70 5.90
N PRO A 33 15.67 4.43 5.28
CA PRO A 33 15.74 4.82 3.87
C PRO A 33 16.98 5.63 3.49
N GLU A 34 17.56 6.39 4.41
CA GLU A 34 18.71 7.27 4.17
C GLU A 34 19.94 6.46 3.78
N THR A 35 20.11 5.30 4.41
CA THR A 35 21.25 4.38 4.21
C THR A 35 21.07 3.43 3.02
N ALA A 36 19.94 3.49 2.32
CA ALA A 36 19.64 2.54 1.26
C ALA A 36 20.61 2.65 0.07
N PRO A 37 20.96 1.51 -0.57
CA PRO A 37 21.83 1.49 -1.73
C PRO A 37 21.34 2.45 -2.83
N PRO A 38 22.23 3.25 -3.46
CA PRO A 38 21.83 4.17 -4.52
C PRO A 38 21.02 3.50 -5.64
N GLN A 39 21.37 2.26 -5.99
CA GLN A 39 20.71 1.48 -7.03
C GLN A 39 19.24 1.18 -6.70
N LEU A 40 18.90 0.99 -5.42
CA LEU A 40 17.51 0.79 -4.98
C LEU A 40 16.71 2.09 -5.16
N LYS A 41 17.24 3.22 -4.68
CA LYS A 41 16.58 4.53 -4.80
C LYS A 41 16.37 4.91 -6.26
N GLU A 42 17.37 4.64 -7.11
CA GLU A 42 17.30 4.85 -8.55
C GLU A 42 16.24 3.95 -9.21
N ALA A 43 16.18 2.66 -8.84
CA ALA A 43 15.17 1.74 -9.37
C ALA A 43 13.76 2.22 -9.04
N LEU A 44 13.48 2.59 -7.78
CA LEU A 44 12.17 3.12 -7.36
C LEU A 44 11.81 4.40 -8.15
N THR A 45 12.76 5.31 -8.30
CA THR A 45 12.56 6.56 -9.06
C THR A 45 12.23 6.28 -10.53
N LYS A 46 12.93 5.33 -11.16
CA LYS A 46 12.68 4.94 -12.56
C LYS A 46 11.35 4.22 -12.74
N ILE A 47 10.95 3.36 -11.79
CA ILE A 47 9.63 2.71 -11.79
C ILE A 47 8.53 3.76 -11.74
N ASP A 48 8.62 4.73 -10.83
CA ASP A 48 7.65 5.83 -10.73
C ASP A 48 7.63 6.65 -12.03
N ALA A 49 8.80 7.00 -12.57
CA ALA A 49 8.88 7.77 -13.81
C ALA A 49 8.24 7.05 -15.01
N ALA A 50 8.49 5.74 -15.15
CA ALA A 50 7.88 4.90 -16.18
C ALA A 50 6.36 4.79 -15.98
N SER A 51 5.91 4.61 -14.74
CA SER A 51 4.48 4.51 -14.38
C SER A 51 3.74 5.83 -14.64
N ASN A 52 4.35 6.97 -14.32
CA ASN A 52 3.83 8.31 -14.58
C ASN A 52 3.74 8.63 -16.09
N ARG A 53 4.69 8.10 -16.88
CA ARG A 53 4.63 8.14 -18.36
C ARG A 53 3.63 7.14 -18.94
N LYS A 54 3.01 6.28 -18.11
CA LYS A 54 2.16 5.17 -18.55
C LYS A 54 2.87 4.26 -19.56
N ASN A 55 4.17 4.03 -19.37
CA ASN A 55 5.00 3.18 -20.22
C ASN A 55 5.13 1.77 -19.62
N VAL A 56 4.21 0.87 -19.96
CA VAL A 56 4.13 -0.45 -19.30
C VAL A 56 5.36 -1.29 -19.57
N GLN A 57 5.92 -1.21 -20.79
CA GLN A 57 7.10 -1.97 -21.16
C GLN A 57 8.31 -1.55 -20.32
N GLU A 58 8.48 -0.26 -20.07
CA GLU A 58 9.54 0.26 -19.20
C GLU A 58 9.33 -0.12 -17.74
N VAL A 59 8.09 -0.08 -17.22
CA VAL A 59 7.78 -0.58 -15.87
C VAL A 59 8.16 -2.06 -15.74
N LEU A 60 7.78 -2.88 -16.72
CA LEU A 60 8.01 -4.33 -16.70
C LEU A 60 9.48 -4.73 -16.82
N GLN A 61 10.40 -3.83 -17.18
CA GLN A 61 11.85 -4.10 -17.14
C GLN A 61 12.36 -4.30 -15.72
N PHE A 62 11.69 -3.66 -14.74
CA PHE A 62 12.00 -3.80 -13.31
C PHE A 62 11.37 -5.02 -12.66
N TYR A 63 10.58 -5.82 -13.39
CA TYR A 63 9.99 -7.04 -12.87
C TYR A 63 10.64 -8.25 -13.52
N SER A 64 11.04 -9.22 -12.68
CA SER A 64 11.61 -10.48 -13.16
C SER A 64 10.61 -11.25 -14.03
N PRO A 65 11.05 -11.97 -15.08
CA PRO A 65 10.18 -12.89 -15.81
C PRO A 65 9.47 -13.91 -14.91
N ASN A 66 10.11 -14.30 -13.80
CA ASN A 66 9.57 -15.24 -12.79
C ASN A 66 8.99 -14.50 -11.57
N PHE A 67 8.52 -13.26 -11.76
CA PHE A 67 7.93 -12.45 -10.70
C PHE A 67 6.76 -13.16 -9.99
N SER A 68 6.79 -13.12 -8.66
CA SER A 68 5.73 -13.65 -7.80
C SER A 68 5.07 -12.53 -6.98
N HIS A 69 3.75 -12.59 -6.84
CA HIS A 69 2.97 -11.63 -6.06
C HIS A 69 2.09 -12.34 -5.03
N SER A 70 1.94 -11.77 -3.83
CA SER A 70 1.10 -12.37 -2.76
C SER A 70 -0.35 -12.61 -3.17
N ASP A 71 -0.83 -11.82 -4.13
CA ASP A 71 -2.24 -11.83 -4.55
C ASP A 71 -2.45 -12.65 -5.82
N GLY A 72 -1.42 -13.40 -6.26
CA GLY A 72 -1.48 -14.25 -7.44
C GLY A 72 -1.26 -13.53 -8.77
N LEU A 73 -0.91 -12.24 -8.76
CA LEU A 73 -0.51 -11.53 -9.98
C LEU A 73 0.79 -12.11 -10.55
N THR A 74 0.80 -12.37 -11.85
CA THR A 74 1.99 -12.65 -12.63
C THR A 74 2.48 -11.36 -13.31
N ARG A 75 3.67 -11.39 -13.92
CA ARG A 75 4.15 -10.28 -14.75
C ARG A 75 3.17 -9.90 -15.87
N GLN A 76 2.52 -10.90 -16.47
CA GLN A 76 1.53 -10.71 -17.54
C GLN A 76 0.24 -10.07 -17.01
N THR A 77 -0.31 -10.56 -15.90
CA THR A 77 -1.54 -9.96 -15.34
C THR A 77 -1.26 -8.56 -14.77
N LEU A 78 -0.06 -8.31 -14.25
CA LEU A 78 0.36 -6.97 -13.84
C LEU A 78 0.37 -5.99 -15.03
N GLU A 79 0.92 -6.41 -16.17
CA GLU A 79 0.89 -5.62 -17.42
C GLU A 79 -0.54 -5.24 -17.81
N GLN A 80 -1.45 -6.22 -17.80
CA GLN A 80 -2.85 -6.03 -18.13
C GLN A 80 -3.55 -5.08 -17.15
N SER A 81 -3.33 -5.26 -15.85
CA SER A 81 -3.92 -4.41 -14.80
C SER A 81 -3.44 -2.97 -14.91
N LEU A 82 -2.14 -2.75 -15.13
CA LEU A 82 -1.59 -1.39 -15.32
C LEU A 82 -2.16 -0.74 -16.58
N ALA A 83 -2.19 -1.46 -17.71
CA ALA A 83 -2.73 -0.93 -18.96
C ALA A 83 -4.21 -0.53 -18.83
N GLN A 84 -5.02 -1.36 -18.16
CA GLN A 84 -6.42 -1.06 -17.91
C GLN A 84 -6.61 0.14 -16.98
N LEU A 85 -5.85 0.18 -15.88
CA LEU A 85 -5.91 1.29 -14.93
C LEU A 85 -5.55 2.62 -15.59
N TRP A 86 -4.52 2.64 -16.44
CA TRP A 86 -4.10 3.85 -17.15
C TRP A 86 -5.04 4.26 -18.27
N LYS A 87 -5.78 3.31 -18.87
CA LYS A 87 -6.87 3.62 -19.79
C LYS A 87 -8.04 4.28 -19.06
N GLN A 88 -8.35 3.81 -17.86
CA GLN A 88 -9.43 4.36 -17.03
C GLN A 88 -9.06 5.74 -16.46
N TYR A 89 -7.83 5.91 -15.98
CA TYR A 89 -7.33 7.15 -15.39
C TYR A 89 -6.21 7.74 -16.25
N PRO A 90 -6.52 8.53 -17.29
CA PRO A 90 -5.50 9.11 -18.17
C PRO A 90 -4.56 10.07 -17.43
N ASN A 91 -5.05 10.73 -16.38
CA ASN A 91 -4.32 11.67 -15.54
C ASN A 91 -3.89 11.02 -14.22
N ILE A 92 -3.23 9.87 -14.29
CA ILE A 92 -2.71 9.13 -13.13
C ILE A 92 -1.28 9.55 -12.78
N ASN A 93 -0.98 9.60 -11.48
CA ASN A 93 0.32 9.91 -10.93
C ASN A 93 0.70 8.92 -9.81
N TYR A 94 1.98 8.59 -9.75
CA TYR A 94 2.61 7.66 -8.82
C TYR A 94 3.77 8.33 -8.10
N ARG A 95 3.88 8.05 -6.81
CA ARG A 95 5.01 8.45 -5.98
C ARG A 95 5.28 7.38 -4.93
N THR A 96 6.49 6.86 -4.90
CA THR A 96 6.89 5.77 -4.01
C THR A 96 7.92 6.26 -2.99
N GLU A 97 7.67 5.95 -1.73
CA GLU A 97 8.59 6.18 -0.62
C GLU A 97 9.15 4.86 -0.12
N LEU A 98 10.46 4.82 0.11
CA LEU A 98 11.09 3.72 0.83
C LEU A 98 10.83 3.90 2.34
N LYS A 99 10.35 2.85 3.00
CA LYS A 99 10.13 2.81 4.46
C LYS A 99 11.28 2.17 5.20
N SER A 100 11.75 1.04 4.70
CA SER A 100 12.85 0.29 5.28
C SER A 100 13.47 -0.61 4.23
N TRP A 101 14.70 -1.06 4.46
CA TRP A 101 15.36 -2.04 3.61
C TRP A 101 16.28 -2.94 4.41
N GLN A 102 16.58 -4.11 3.87
CA GLN A 102 17.57 -5.03 4.43
C GLN A 102 18.14 -5.90 3.32
N THR A 103 19.32 -6.46 3.55
CA THR A 103 19.91 -7.47 2.66
C THR A 103 20.02 -8.78 3.43
N ASP A 104 19.59 -9.88 2.81
CA ASP A 104 19.81 -11.23 3.30
C ASP A 104 20.53 -12.08 2.22
N SER A 105 20.71 -13.37 2.48
CA SER A 105 21.35 -14.31 1.54
C SER A 105 20.58 -14.48 0.22
N ARG A 106 19.33 -14.01 0.13
CA ARG A 106 18.44 -14.10 -1.03
C ARG A 106 18.28 -12.75 -1.74
N GLY A 107 19.04 -11.74 -1.35
CA GLY A 107 19.06 -10.44 -2.01
C GLY A 107 18.55 -9.30 -1.13
N LEU A 108 18.15 -8.21 -1.79
CA LEU A 108 17.69 -7.00 -1.12
C LEU A 108 16.17 -7.06 -0.92
N GLN A 109 15.71 -6.78 0.29
CA GLN A 109 14.30 -6.60 0.61
C GLN A 109 14.05 -5.14 0.97
N ALA A 110 12.98 -4.56 0.43
CA ALA A 110 12.55 -3.21 0.72
C ALA A 110 11.06 -3.20 1.10
N GLU A 111 10.68 -2.38 2.07
CA GLU A 111 9.29 -2.02 2.29
C GLU A 111 9.05 -0.61 1.77
N THR A 112 8.00 -0.43 0.97
CA THR A 112 7.68 0.81 0.28
C THR A 112 6.23 1.21 0.56
N VAL A 113 5.96 2.51 0.41
CA VAL A 113 4.60 3.06 0.35
C VAL A 113 4.46 3.82 -0.96
N THR A 114 3.57 3.35 -1.82
CA THR A 114 3.23 4.00 -3.09
C THR A 114 1.93 4.77 -2.94
N TYR A 115 1.97 6.04 -3.27
CA TYR A 115 0.82 6.93 -3.38
C TYR A 115 0.40 7.01 -4.83
N ILE A 116 -0.89 6.82 -5.09
CA ILE A 116 -1.47 6.85 -6.43
C ILE A 116 -2.59 7.88 -6.42
N THR A 117 -2.57 8.81 -7.36
CA THR A 117 -3.68 9.73 -7.58
C THR A 117 -4.08 9.68 -9.04
N GLY A 118 -5.36 9.78 -9.34
CA GLY A 118 -5.84 9.74 -10.71
C GLY A 118 -7.10 10.56 -10.88
N THR A 119 -7.30 11.13 -12.06
CA THR A 119 -8.59 11.73 -12.42
C THR A 119 -9.09 11.18 -13.75
N GLN A 120 -10.41 11.10 -13.85
CA GLN A 120 -11.14 10.71 -15.05
C GLN A 120 -12.49 11.45 -15.08
N THR A 121 -13.20 11.34 -16.20
CA THR A 121 -14.58 11.82 -16.32
C THR A 121 -15.49 10.63 -16.58
N VAL A 122 -16.51 10.45 -15.75
CA VAL A 122 -17.52 9.38 -15.88
C VAL A 122 -18.88 10.04 -16.06
N ASN A 123 -19.56 9.78 -17.18
CA ASN A 123 -20.88 10.37 -17.49
C ASN A 123 -20.91 11.91 -17.37
N GLY A 124 -19.84 12.58 -17.81
CA GLY A 124 -19.69 14.04 -17.72
C GLY A 124 -19.33 14.58 -16.32
N GLN A 125 -19.25 13.71 -15.31
CA GLN A 125 -18.91 14.09 -13.94
C GLN A 125 -17.42 13.81 -13.64
N PRO A 126 -16.72 14.70 -12.92
CA PRO A 126 -15.35 14.44 -12.50
C PRO A 126 -15.33 13.26 -11.53
N SER A 127 -14.33 12.39 -11.69
CA SER A 127 -14.03 11.31 -10.74
C SER A 127 -12.54 11.33 -10.40
N LYS A 128 -12.25 11.13 -9.11
CA LYS A 128 -10.90 11.15 -8.56
C LYS A 128 -10.61 9.83 -7.84
N LEU A 129 -9.45 9.26 -8.13
CA LEU A 129 -8.85 8.15 -7.40
C LEU A 129 -7.75 8.70 -6.49
N THR A 130 -7.73 8.24 -5.24
CA THR A 130 -6.58 8.36 -4.34
C THR A 130 -6.34 7.01 -3.69
N SER A 131 -5.13 6.48 -3.78
CA SER A 131 -4.77 5.18 -3.21
C SER A 131 -3.42 5.22 -2.52
N THR A 132 -3.25 4.38 -1.51
CA THR A 132 -2.00 4.12 -0.81
C THR A 132 -1.78 2.62 -0.74
N LEU A 133 -0.61 2.18 -1.20
CA LEU A 133 -0.21 0.78 -1.24
C LEU A 133 1.09 0.62 -0.44
N GLN A 134 1.04 -0.12 0.65
CA GLN A 134 2.25 -0.55 1.37
C GLN A 134 2.63 -1.94 0.90
N ALA A 135 3.83 -2.09 0.38
CA ALA A 135 4.33 -3.33 -0.17
C ALA A 135 5.70 -3.70 0.42
N ARG A 136 5.97 -4.99 0.44
CA ARG A 136 7.29 -5.56 0.67
C ARG A 136 7.77 -6.21 -0.61
N GLN A 137 8.92 -5.77 -1.09
CA GLN A 137 9.47 -6.16 -2.37
C GLN A 137 10.84 -6.80 -2.17
N ARG A 138 11.15 -7.84 -2.93
CA ARG A 138 12.49 -8.41 -3.02
C ARG A 138 13.09 -8.14 -4.38
N PHE A 139 14.33 -7.70 -4.34
CA PHE A 139 15.13 -7.30 -5.48
C PHE A 139 16.32 -8.25 -5.66
N GLU A 140 16.46 -8.77 -6.87
CA GLU A 140 17.64 -9.47 -7.36
C GLU A 140 18.11 -8.77 -8.63
N GLY A 141 19.34 -8.24 -8.65
CA GLY A 141 19.88 -7.56 -9.83
C GLY A 141 18.96 -6.47 -10.40
N GLN A 142 18.61 -5.47 -9.58
CA GLN A 142 17.68 -4.35 -9.89
C GLN A 142 16.26 -4.76 -10.30
N LYS A 143 15.91 -6.05 -10.30
CA LYS A 143 14.58 -6.54 -10.64
C LYS A 143 13.82 -7.01 -9.41
N ILE A 144 12.54 -6.66 -9.35
CA ILE A 144 11.59 -7.17 -8.39
C ILE A 144 11.28 -8.63 -8.76
N VAL A 145 11.66 -9.55 -7.88
CA VAL A 145 11.38 -10.99 -8.02
C VAL A 145 10.17 -11.42 -7.20
N GLN A 146 9.87 -10.71 -6.12
CA GLN A 146 8.70 -10.97 -5.29
C GLN A 146 8.12 -9.66 -4.75
N GLN A 147 6.79 -9.60 -4.65
CA GLN A 147 6.07 -8.53 -3.97
C GLN A 147 4.95 -9.09 -3.08
N GLU A 148 4.88 -8.63 -1.84
CA GLU A 148 3.80 -8.89 -0.89
C GLU A 148 3.09 -7.57 -0.57
N ILE A 149 1.76 -7.52 -0.69
CA ILE A 149 0.98 -6.36 -0.25
C ILE A 149 0.71 -6.46 1.25
N LEU A 150 1.22 -5.49 2.00
CA LEU A 150 1.09 -5.41 3.46
C LEU A 150 -0.15 -4.63 3.89
N ALA A 151 -0.47 -3.57 3.17
CA ALA A 151 -1.66 -2.75 3.37
C ALA A 151 -2.04 -2.07 2.06
N GLU A 152 -3.34 -1.86 1.84
CA GLU A 152 -3.85 -1.17 0.67
C GLU A 152 -5.13 -0.44 1.05
N ARG A 153 -5.25 0.80 0.59
CA ARG A 153 -6.48 1.59 0.72
C ARG A 153 -6.64 2.45 -0.52
N SER A 154 -7.81 2.39 -1.14
CA SER A 154 -8.19 3.27 -2.24
C SER A 154 -9.50 3.99 -1.91
N GLN A 155 -9.63 5.19 -2.45
CA GLN A 155 -10.84 5.99 -2.40
C GLN A 155 -11.11 6.54 -3.79
N ILE A 156 -12.33 6.35 -4.26
CA ILE A 156 -12.84 6.91 -5.50
C ILE A 156 -13.97 7.86 -5.13
N THR A 157 -13.88 9.11 -5.57
CA THR A 157 -14.97 10.07 -5.46
C THR A 157 -15.46 10.46 -6.84
N SER A 158 -16.73 10.82 -6.95
CA SER A 158 -17.31 11.38 -8.18
C SER A 158 -18.43 12.36 -7.91
N GLY A 159 -18.62 13.32 -8.81
CA GLY A 159 -19.60 14.39 -8.67
C GLY A 159 -19.01 15.66 -8.05
N GLU A 160 -19.83 16.69 -7.91
CA GLU A 160 -19.42 18.03 -7.46
C GLU A 160 -19.20 18.12 -5.94
N ASN A 161 -19.97 17.36 -5.16
CA ASN A 161 -19.93 17.36 -3.70
C ASN A 161 -20.11 15.95 -3.10
N PRO A 162 -19.17 15.03 -3.36
CA PRO A 162 -19.21 13.68 -2.81
C PRO A 162 -19.11 13.69 -1.27
N PRO A 163 -19.76 12.74 -0.57
CA PRO A 163 -19.73 12.69 0.89
C PRO A 163 -18.32 12.42 1.43
N GLN A 164 -17.92 13.11 2.49
CA GLN A 164 -16.65 12.82 3.18
C GLN A 164 -16.84 11.64 4.13
N VAL A 165 -16.05 10.58 3.92
CA VAL A 165 -16.22 9.31 4.62
C VAL A 165 -14.98 8.98 5.44
N GLN A 166 -15.16 8.78 6.74
CA GLN A 166 -14.17 8.18 7.61
C GLN A 166 -14.42 6.68 7.70
N ILE A 167 -13.38 5.87 7.53
CA ILE A 167 -13.46 4.42 7.69
C ILE A 167 -12.72 4.01 8.96
N SER A 168 -13.36 3.15 9.75
CA SER A 168 -12.74 2.39 10.83
C SER A 168 -12.78 0.91 10.45
N LEU A 169 -11.60 0.36 10.14
CA LEU A 169 -11.41 -1.06 9.86
C LEU A 169 -10.02 -1.47 10.35
N PRO A 170 -9.90 -2.54 11.15
CA PRO A 170 -8.60 -3.08 11.51
C PRO A 170 -7.79 -3.48 10.27
N ALA A 171 -6.49 -3.23 10.26
CA ALA A 171 -5.62 -3.70 9.16
C ALA A 171 -5.51 -5.23 9.13
N GLN A 172 -5.66 -5.87 10.29
CA GLN A 172 -5.46 -7.30 10.48
C GLN A 172 -6.36 -7.84 11.58
N VAL A 173 -6.85 -9.06 11.39
CA VAL A 173 -7.64 -9.84 12.34
C VAL A 173 -7.17 -11.29 12.34
N ARG A 174 -7.43 -12.02 13.43
CA ARG A 174 -7.18 -13.47 13.46
C ARG A 174 -8.34 -14.23 12.81
N VAL A 175 -8.06 -15.45 12.36
CA VAL A 175 -9.11 -16.39 11.92
C VAL A 175 -10.23 -16.50 12.97
N GLY A 176 -11.48 -16.44 12.52
CA GLY A 176 -12.67 -16.50 13.37
C GLY A 176 -12.91 -15.28 14.28
N GLN A 177 -12.02 -14.28 14.28
CA GLN A 177 -12.16 -13.09 15.12
C GLN A 177 -13.27 -12.17 14.59
N GLU A 178 -14.07 -11.62 15.49
CA GLU A 178 -15.01 -10.55 15.17
C GLU A 178 -14.28 -9.21 15.01
N PHE A 179 -14.79 -8.37 14.11
CA PHE A 179 -14.29 -7.03 13.89
C PHE A 179 -15.41 -6.08 13.50
N SER A 180 -15.26 -4.83 13.87
CA SER A 180 -16.17 -3.77 13.43
C SER A 180 -15.66 -3.16 12.12
N PHE A 181 -16.62 -2.82 11.26
CA PHE A 181 -16.42 -1.99 10.09
C PHE A 181 -17.39 -0.81 10.16
N ASP A 182 -16.84 0.38 10.29
CA ASP A 182 -17.62 1.61 10.32
C ASP A 182 -17.23 2.51 9.15
N ALA A 183 -18.22 3.01 8.43
CA ALA A 183 -18.08 4.01 7.37
C ALA A 183 -18.97 5.21 7.70
N ILE A 184 -18.36 6.29 8.19
CA ILE A 184 -19.05 7.41 8.81
C ILE A 184 -18.99 8.63 7.90
N VAL A 185 -20.15 9.11 7.47
CA VAL A 185 -20.28 10.41 6.78
C VAL A 185 -20.01 11.51 7.80
N GLN A 186 -19.05 12.37 7.50
CA GLN A 186 -18.59 13.39 8.44
C GLN A 186 -19.52 14.59 8.49
N GLU A 187 -20.21 14.88 7.40
CA GLU A 187 -21.14 16.00 7.31
C GLU A 187 -22.54 15.62 7.82
N PRO A 188 -23.27 16.56 8.45
CA PRO A 188 -24.67 16.33 8.80
C PRO A 188 -25.53 16.01 7.57
N LEU A 189 -26.40 14.99 7.67
CA LEU A 189 -27.28 14.61 6.57
C LEU A 189 -28.40 15.61 6.30
N GLY A 190 -28.84 16.37 7.32
CA GLY A 190 -29.95 17.29 7.19
C GLY A 190 -31.23 16.60 6.69
N ARG A 191 -31.66 16.93 5.47
CA ARG A 191 -32.81 16.30 4.78
C ARG A 191 -32.40 15.45 3.58
N ASP A 192 -31.10 15.28 3.34
CA ASP A 192 -30.60 14.53 2.21
C ASP A 192 -30.74 13.03 2.46
N LEU A 193 -31.07 12.30 1.39
CA LEU A 193 -31.03 10.84 1.40
C LEU A 193 -29.59 10.37 1.22
N LEU A 194 -29.19 9.41 2.04
CA LEU A 194 -27.93 8.72 1.92
C LEU A 194 -28.21 7.28 1.48
N LEU A 195 -27.67 6.90 0.33
CA LEU A 195 -27.65 5.50 -0.10
C LEU A 195 -26.27 4.93 0.21
N GLY A 196 -26.21 3.64 0.52
CA GLY A 196 -24.92 2.99 0.66
C GLY A 196 -25.00 1.48 0.73
N SER A 197 -23.82 0.87 0.62
CA SER A 197 -23.65 -0.57 0.66
C SER A 197 -22.24 -0.92 1.10
N VAL A 198 -22.07 -2.15 1.58
CA VAL A 198 -20.78 -2.73 1.94
C VAL A 198 -20.60 -4.02 1.19
N LEU A 199 -19.41 -4.18 0.63
CA LEU A 199 -19.00 -5.36 -0.11
C LEU A 199 -17.73 -5.92 0.52
N GLU A 200 -17.71 -7.23 0.74
CA GLU A 200 -16.53 -7.98 1.15
C GLU A 200 -16.17 -8.96 0.04
N GLU A 201 -14.93 -8.89 -0.43
CA GLU A 201 -14.43 -9.76 -1.50
C GLU A 201 -13.06 -10.35 -1.16
N PRO A 202 -12.81 -11.63 -1.47
CA PRO A 202 -11.45 -12.17 -1.39
C PRO A 202 -10.56 -11.48 -2.42
N VAL A 203 -9.34 -11.12 -2.03
CA VAL A 203 -8.36 -10.51 -2.95
C VAL A 203 -7.92 -11.54 -3.98
N LYS A 204 -8.16 -11.26 -5.27
CA LYS A 204 -7.81 -12.12 -6.40
C LYS A 204 -7.30 -11.29 -7.59
N PRO A 205 -6.46 -11.85 -8.48
CA PRO A 205 -5.95 -11.15 -9.66
C PRO A 205 -7.04 -10.54 -10.55
N THR A 206 -8.14 -11.27 -10.73
CA THR A 206 -9.28 -10.85 -11.57
C THR A 206 -10.05 -9.66 -11.00
N GLY A 207 -10.01 -9.44 -9.68
CA GLY A 207 -10.68 -8.30 -9.04
C GLY A 207 -9.97 -6.97 -9.32
N TYR A 208 -8.69 -6.99 -9.68
CA TYR A 208 -7.98 -5.79 -10.17
C TYR A 208 -8.42 -5.38 -11.59
N LEU A 209 -9.03 -6.30 -12.34
CA LEU A 209 -9.40 -6.11 -13.75
C LEU A 209 -10.90 -5.88 -13.94
N ASN A 210 -11.74 -6.35 -13.02
CA ASN A 210 -13.19 -6.34 -13.22
C ASN A 210 -13.87 -5.54 -12.10
N PRO A 211 -14.61 -4.48 -12.43
CA PRO A 211 -15.42 -3.78 -11.45
C PRO A 211 -16.59 -4.65 -10.99
N THR A 212 -16.86 -4.68 -9.69
CA THR A 212 -18.02 -5.37 -9.12
C THR A 212 -19.25 -4.47 -9.13
N THR A 213 -20.41 -5.03 -9.45
CA THR A 213 -21.71 -4.33 -9.35
C THR A 213 -22.18 -4.34 -7.90
N ILE A 214 -22.71 -3.21 -7.43
CA ILE A 214 -23.10 -3.04 -6.03
C ILE A 214 -24.54 -2.53 -5.98
N ASP A 215 -25.37 -3.23 -5.20
CA ASP A 215 -26.73 -2.82 -4.90
C ASP A 215 -26.72 -1.87 -3.69
N LEU A 216 -27.32 -0.69 -3.88
CA LEU A 216 -27.36 0.37 -2.88
C LEU A 216 -28.69 0.35 -2.13
N GLU A 217 -28.62 0.50 -0.81
CA GLU A 217 -29.80 0.59 0.05
C GLU A 217 -29.90 1.99 0.66
N LEU A 218 -31.13 2.39 1.00
CA LEU A 218 -31.35 3.62 1.75
C LEU A 218 -30.83 3.46 3.19
N LEU A 219 -29.91 4.33 3.59
CA LEU A 219 -29.37 4.34 4.96
C LEU A 219 -30.23 5.21 5.86
N THR A 220 -30.57 4.69 7.03
CA THR A 220 -31.33 5.40 8.07
C THR A 220 -30.44 6.15 9.06
N SER A 221 -29.12 6.12 8.87
CA SER A 221 -28.10 6.71 9.73
C SER A 221 -27.04 7.44 8.92
N GLY A 222 -26.21 8.24 9.58
CA GLY A 222 -25.07 8.99 9.00
C GLY A 222 -23.92 8.12 8.48
N GLY A 223 -24.14 6.86 8.17
CA GLY A 223 -23.07 5.93 7.80
C GLY A 223 -23.49 4.47 7.88
N ILE A 224 -22.51 3.59 7.69
CA ILE A 224 -22.69 2.13 7.75
C ILE A 224 -21.89 1.61 8.94
N PHE A 225 -22.53 0.81 9.78
CA PHE A 225 -21.93 0.21 10.98
C PHE A 225 -22.24 -1.28 10.95
N LYS A 226 -21.21 -2.10 10.80
CA LYS A 226 -21.35 -3.55 10.67
C LYS A 226 -20.33 -4.26 11.56
N VAL A 227 -20.74 -5.41 12.08
CA VAL A 227 -19.83 -6.35 12.74
C VAL A 227 -19.66 -7.54 11.79
N GLY A 228 -18.42 -7.79 11.39
CA GLY A 228 -18.02 -8.93 10.59
C GLY A 228 -17.34 -10.00 11.45
N ARG A 229 -17.23 -11.21 10.90
CA ARG A 229 -16.44 -12.29 11.49
C ARG A 229 -15.48 -12.81 10.44
N ALA A 230 -14.19 -12.81 10.78
CA ALA A 230 -13.15 -13.29 9.89
C ALA A 230 -13.33 -14.78 9.56
N PRO A 231 -13.01 -15.22 8.33
CA PRO A 231 -13.05 -16.63 7.96
C PRO A 231 -12.11 -17.46 8.84
N ASN A 232 -12.37 -18.78 8.87
CA ASN A 232 -11.57 -19.73 9.65
C ASN A 232 -10.22 -20.09 8.98
N THR A 233 -9.92 -19.51 7.83
CA THR A 233 -8.68 -19.73 7.07
C THR A 233 -7.96 -18.40 6.83
N PRO A 234 -6.63 -18.34 6.94
CA PRO A 234 -5.88 -17.13 6.61
C PRO A 234 -6.10 -16.73 5.15
N ASN A 235 -6.44 -15.46 4.91
CA ASN A 235 -6.63 -14.90 3.58
C ASN A 235 -6.62 -13.35 3.64
N ASN A 236 -6.61 -12.69 2.48
CA ASN A 236 -6.80 -11.24 2.38
C ASN A 236 -8.15 -10.93 1.76
N HIS A 237 -8.83 -9.93 2.30
CA HIS A 237 -10.13 -9.48 1.84
C HIS A 237 -10.08 -7.98 1.55
N TRP A 238 -10.79 -7.54 0.52
CA TRP A 238 -11.15 -6.14 0.34
C TRP A 238 -12.51 -5.90 1.00
N ILE A 239 -12.56 -4.88 1.85
CA ILE A 239 -13.80 -4.37 2.40
C ILE A 239 -14.05 -3.00 1.77
N SER A 240 -15.14 -2.90 1.03
CA SER A 240 -15.53 -1.70 0.30
C SER A 240 -16.80 -1.12 0.89
N ALA A 241 -16.82 0.18 1.13
CA ALA A 241 -18.05 0.93 1.37
C ALA A 241 -18.31 1.88 0.21
N VAL A 242 -19.53 1.89 -0.29
CA VAL A 242 -20.02 2.86 -1.26
C VAL A 242 -21.08 3.71 -0.57
N LEU A 243 -20.92 5.02 -0.63
CA LEU A 243 -21.90 5.98 -0.12
C LEU A 243 -22.23 7.00 -1.20
N VAL A 244 -23.52 7.20 -1.45
CA VAL A 244 -24.06 8.07 -2.48
C VAL A 244 -25.05 9.03 -1.84
N ARG A 245 -24.94 10.31 -2.16
CA ARG A 245 -25.93 11.34 -1.82
C ARG A 245 -26.12 12.31 -2.97
N HIS A 246 -27.01 13.28 -2.79
CA HIS A 246 -27.07 14.43 -3.67
C HIS A 246 -25.71 15.13 -3.75
N GLY A 247 -25.19 15.29 -4.96
CA GLY A 247 -23.88 15.91 -5.22
C GLY A 247 -22.75 14.92 -5.50
N GLY A 248 -22.88 13.62 -5.19
CA GLY A 248 -21.85 12.67 -5.59
C GLY A 248 -21.81 11.34 -4.85
N MET A 249 -20.73 10.61 -5.11
CA MET A 249 -20.44 9.28 -4.57
C MET A 249 -19.02 9.26 -4.00
N THR A 250 -18.85 8.53 -2.90
CA THR A 250 -17.56 8.11 -2.37
C THR A 250 -17.57 6.60 -2.20
N MET A 251 -16.62 5.93 -2.85
CA MET A 251 -16.29 4.53 -2.60
C MET A 251 -14.93 4.48 -1.89
N VAL A 252 -14.85 3.73 -0.81
CA VAL A 252 -13.58 3.45 -0.14
C VAL A 252 -13.39 1.95 -0.07
N THR A 253 -12.24 1.46 -0.51
CA THR A 253 -11.84 0.07 -0.40
C THR A 253 -10.60 -0.03 0.49
N GLN A 254 -10.63 -0.94 1.46
CA GLN A 254 -9.48 -1.21 2.33
C GLN A 254 -9.23 -2.70 2.45
N ARG A 255 -7.95 -3.08 2.44
CA ARG A 255 -7.52 -4.45 2.66
C ARG A 255 -7.60 -4.82 4.14
N LEU A 256 -8.24 -5.94 4.42
CA LEU A 256 -8.25 -6.65 5.69
C LEU A 256 -7.41 -7.93 5.57
N ARG A 257 -6.40 -8.09 6.43
CA ARG A 257 -5.60 -9.32 6.50
C ARG A 257 -6.15 -10.26 7.56
N VAL A 258 -6.55 -11.45 7.17
CA VAL A 258 -6.94 -12.52 8.09
C VAL A 258 -5.72 -13.43 8.28
N VAL A 259 -5.20 -13.49 9.49
CA VAL A 259 -4.01 -14.28 9.80
C VAL A 259 -4.32 -15.46 10.72
N GLY A 260 -3.48 -16.49 10.63
CA GLY A 260 -3.57 -17.63 11.53
C GLY A 260 -3.31 -17.25 12.98
N ASN A 261 -3.74 -18.11 13.91
CA ASN A 261 -3.55 -17.90 15.35
C ASN A 261 -2.08 -17.96 15.80
N THR A 262 -1.18 -18.43 14.95
CA THR A 262 0.27 -18.39 15.18
C THR A 262 0.85 -17.01 14.86
N GLY A 263 0.70 -16.06 15.77
CA GLY A 263 1.61 -14.92 15.82
C GLY A 263 3.03 -15.42 16.14
N ASN A 264 4.00 -15.14 15.26
CA ASN A 264 5.44 -15.27 15.50
C ASN A 264 5.90 -16.50 16.33
N ILE A 265 6.09 -17.66 15.69
CA ILE A 265 7.07 -18.64 16.18
C ILE A 265 8.37 -18.40 15.42
N ARG A 266 9.22 -17.54 15.98
CA ARG A 266 10.66 -17.60 15.71
C ARG A 266 11.15 -19.00 16.12
N GLY A 267 11.85 -19.68 15.22
CA GLY A 267 12.77 -20.77 15.53
C GLY A 267 12.15 -22.01 16.18
N SER A 268 11.88 -23.04 15.38
CA SER A 268 12.01 -24.41 15.87
C SER A 268 12.99 -25.13 14.96
N LEU A 269 14.21 -25.26 15.48
CA LEU A 269 15.22 -26.19 15.03
C LEU A 269 14.61 -27.60 14.97
N LYS A 270 14.81 -28.28 13.84
CA LYS A 270 15.25 -29.66 13.82
C LYS A 270 16.31 -29.81 12.73
#